data_AF-A0A381XBT0-F1
#
_entry.id   AF-A0A381XBT0-F1
#
_cell.length_a   1.000
_cell.length_b   1.000
_cell.length_c   1.000
_cell.angle_alpha   90.00
_cell.angle_beta   90.00
_cell.angle_gamma   90.00
#
_symmetry.space_group_name_H-M   'P 1'
#
loop_
_entity.id
_entity.type
_entity.pdbx_description
1 polymer ?
#
loop_
_entity_poly.entity_id
_entity_poly.type
_entity_poly.pdbx_seq_one_letter_code
_entity_poly.pdbx_strand_id
1 'polypeptide(L)'
;GLKISEPAVDMGVAAAIAGSFRNRSVDPHTVMIGEVGLTGEVRSVMQLEARLAEAERLGFKKCVVPHSIKEDRLINKSSSLRLVPVKTLSDAFDTVF
;
A
#
# COMPACT_ATOMS: atom_id res chain seq x y z
N GLY A 1 -2.96 12.37 18.97
CA GLY A 1 -3.10 11.46 17.83
C GLY A 1 -2.97 12.23 16.53
N LEU A 2 -2.54 11.58 15.45
CA LEU A 2 -2.47 12.17 14.11
C LEU A 2 -3.87 12.11 13.47
N LYS A 3 -4.34 13.23 12.90
CA LYS A 3 -5.57 13.25 12.09
C LYS A 3 -5.17 13.06 10.63
N ILE A 4 -5.64 11.99 10.02
CA ILE A 4 -5.43 11.72 8.60
C ILE A 4 -6.80 11.72 7.93
N SER A 5 -6.96 12.51 6.88
CA SER A 5 -8.19 12.62 6.12
C SER A 5 -7.86 12.62 4.63
N GLU A 6 -7.48 11.45 4.11
CA GLU A 6 -7.20 11.26 2.70
C GLU A 6 -7.53 9.83 2.25
N PRO A 7 -7.90 9.60 0.98
CA PRO A 7 -8.29 8.26 0.52
C PRO A 7 -7.15 7.23 0.52
N ALA A 8 -5.89 7.67 0.49
CA ALA A 8 -4.76 6.76 0.33
C ALA A 8 -4.55 5.81 1.53
N VAL A 9 -5.16 6.10 2.68
CA VAL A 9 -5.06 5.26 3.89
C VAL A 9 -6.08 4.14 3.94
N ASP A 10 -7.09 4.14 3.07
CA ASP A 10 -8.21 3.20 3.13
C ASP A 10 -7.75 1.75 3.16
N MET A 11 -6.80 1.39 2.28
CA MET A 11 -6.25 0.03 2.23
C MET A 11 -5.51 -0.35 3.52
N GLY A 12 -4.77 0.59 4.12
CA GLY A 12 -4.08 0.37 5.40
C GLY A 12 -5.06 0.17 6.56
N VAL A 13 -6.14 0.95 6.60
CA VAL A 13 -7.22 0.80 7.58
C VAL A 13 -7.92 -0.55 7.41
N ALA A 14 -8.26 -0.92 6.17
CA ALA A 14 -8.87 -2.20 5.85
C ALA A 14 -7.99 -3.37 6.29
N ALA A 15 -6.67 -3.29 6.05
CA ALA A 15 -5.72 -4.30 6.50
C ALA A 15 -5.64 -4.37 8.04
N ALA A 16 -5.65 -3.25 8.76
CA ALA A 16 -5.64 -3.27 10.22
C ALA A 16 -6.88 -3.98 10.79
N ILE A 17 -8.06 -3.70 10.23
CA ILE A 17 -9.32 -4.36 10.61
C ILE A 17 -9.28 -5.86 10.27
N ALA A 18 -8.86 -6.21 9.04
CA ALA A 18 -8.80 -7.59 8.59
C ALA A 18 -7.77 -8.41 9.38
N GLY A 19 -6.60 -7.85 9.68
CA GLY A 19 -5.56 -8.50 10.47
C GLY A 19 -6.00 -8.75 11.91
N SER A 20 -6.70 -7.80 12.52
CA SER A 20 -7.33 -7.97 13.83
C SER A 20 -8.37 -9.10 13.81
N PHE A 21 -9.28 -9.09 12.83
CA PHE A 21 -10.30 -10.12 12.67
C PHE A 21 -9.71 -11.52 12.41
N ARG A 22 -8.63 -11.60 11.63
CA ARG A 22 -7.94 -12.86 11.28
C ARG A 22 -6.91 -13.29 12.33
N ASN A 23 -6.64 -12.47 13.35
CA ASN A 23 -5.55 -12.64 14.32
C ASN A 23 -4.18 -12.86 13.64
N ARG A 24 -3.88 -12.06 12.61
CA ARG A 24 -2.61 -12.11 11.84
C ARG A 24 -2.04 -10.70 11.70
N SER A 25 -0.75 -10.55 12.01
CA SER A 25 -0.03 -9.29 11.88
C SER A 25 0.53 -9.10 10.48
N VAL A 26 0.50 -7.87 9.99
CA VAL A 26 1.24 -7.45 8.79
C VAL A 26 2.72 -7.28 9.14
N ASP A 27 3.63 -7.61 8.22
CA ASP A 27 5.07 -7.35 8.35
C ASP A 27 5.32 -5.84 8.62
N PRO A 28 6.07 -5.47 9.68
CA PRO A 28 6.28 -4.07 10.06
C PRO A 28 7.09 -3.24 9.05
N HIS A 29 7.76 -3.88 8.09
CA HIS A 29 8.45 -3.25 6.97
C HIS A 29 7.59 -3.21 5.69
N THR A 30 6.29 -3.50 5.80
CA THR A 30 5.31 -3.33 4.72
C THR A 30 4.49 -2.07 4.92
N VAL A 31 4.39 -1.26 3.86
CA VAL A 31 3.45 -0.13 3.78
C VAL A 31 2.39 -0.41 2.71
N MET A 32 1.18 0.07 2.94
CA MET A 32 0.03 -0.09 2.02
C MET A 32 -0.50 1.29 1.65
N ILE A 33 -0.60 1.56 0.35
CA ILE A 33 -1.06 2.84 -0.19
C ILE A 33 -2.15 2.57 -1.22
N GLY A 34 -3.36 3.06 -1.00
CA GLY A 34 -4.45 2.87 -1.95
C GLY A 34 -5.81 3.31 -1.40
N GLU A 35 -6.60 3.91 -2.27
CA GLU A 35 -8.03 4.14 -2.05
C GLU A 35 -8.79 2.85 -2.30
N VAL A 36 -9.79 2.57 -1.45
CA VAL A 36 -10.64 1.38 -1.56
C VAL A 36 -12.01 1.81 -2.02
N GLY A 37 -12.43 1.35 -3.19
CA GLY A 37 -13.81 1.52 -3.64
C GLY A 37 -14.76 0.51 -3.00
N LEU A 38 -16.06 0.79 -3.11
CA LEU A 38 -17.10 -0.02 -2.47
C LEU A 38 -17.17 -1.46 -2.99
N THR A 39 -16.65 -1.73 -4.19
CA THR A 39 -16.60 -3.10 -4.74
C THR A 39 -15.32 -3.84 -4.35
N GLY A 40 -14.48 -3.23 -3.50
CA GLY A 40 -13.21 -3.78 -3.06
C GLY A 40 -12.07 -3.54 -4.05
N GLU A 41 -12.28 -2.71 -5.06
CA GLU A 41 -11.23 -2.31 -6.01
C GLU A 41 -10.24 -1.34 -5.37
N VAL A 42 -8.96 -1.46 -5.73
CA VAL A 42 -7.89 -0.58 -5.26
C VAL A 42 -7.59 0.46 -6.34
N ARG A 43 -7.74 1.73 -5.99
CA ARG A 43 -7.66 2.87 -6.93
C ARG A 43 -6.38 3.67 -6.72
N SER A 44 -5.94 4.35 -7.79
CA SER A 44 -4.79 5.26 -7.77
C SER A 44 -4.94 6.36 -6.74
N VAL A 45 -3.81 6.79 -6.17
CA VAL A 45 -3.77 7.92 -5.22
C VAL A 45 -2.87 9.04 -5.74
N MET A 46 -3.05 10.25 -5.20
CA MET A 46 -2.19 11.38 -5.53
C MET A 46 -0.77 11.21 -4.95
N GLN A 47 0.22 11.70 -5.69
CA GLN A 47 1.62 11.81 -5.26
C GLN A 47 2.25 10.46 -4.86
N LEU A 48 1.88 9.37 -5.53
CA LEU A 48 2.39 8.04 -5.21
C LEU A 48 3.94 7.97 -5.24
N GLU A 49 4.59 8.62 -6.21
CA GLU A 49 6.06 8.62 -6.30
C GLU A 49 6.72 9.22 -5.05
N ALA A 50 6.20 10.34 -4.55
CA ALA A 50 6.70 10.99 -3.34
C ALA A 50 6.49 10.13 -2.09
N ARG A 51 5.35 9.43 -2.01
CA ARG A 51 5.06 8.50 -0.90
C ARG A 51 5.98 7.29 -0.92
N LEU A 52 6.28 6.75 -2.11
CA LEU A 52 7.22 5.65 -2.28
C LEU A 52 8.64 6.05 -1.90
N ALA A 53 9.09 7.24 -2.33
CA ALA A 53 10.39 7.78 -1.94
C ALA A 53 10.50 7.95 -0.41
N GLU A 54 9.44 8.43 0.25
CA GLU A 54 9.40 8.55 1.71
C GLU A 54 9.39 7.19 2.41
N ALA A 55 8.63 6.22 1.89
CA ALA A 55 8.62 4.86 2.42
C ALA A 55 10.02 4.22 2.34
N GLU A 56 10.72 4.37 1.22
CA GLU A 56 12.09 3.92 1.08
C GLU A 56 13.03 4.65 2.05
N ARG A 57 12.92 5.98 2.16
CA ARG A 57 13.74 6.79 3.08
C ARG A 57 13.56 6.38 4.54
N LEU A 58 12.36 5.94 4.92
CA LEU A 58 12.04 5.44 6.26
C LEU A 58 12.44 3.97 6.48
N GLY A 59 12.95 3.28 5.45
CA GLY A 59 13.45 1.90 5.55
C GLY A 59 12.39 0.81 5.41
N PHE A 60 11.24 1.13 4.80
CA PHE A 60 10.29 0.09 4.38
C PHE A 60 10.89 -0.75 3.25
N LYS A 61 10.56 -2.04 3.24
CA LYS A 61 11.11 -3.02 2.27
C LYS A 61 10.09 -3.43 1.22
N LYS A 62 8.81 -3.29 1.53
CA LYS A 62 7.69 -3.69 0.68
C LYS A 62 6.63 -2.62 0.67
N CYS A 63 6.14 -2.25 -0.51
CA CYS A 63 5.00 -1.37 -0.67
C CYS A 63 3.92 -2.03 -1.50
N VAL A 64 2.72 -2.19 -0.92
CA VAL A 64 1.52 -2.63 -1.66
C VAL A 64 0.85 -1.39 -2.24
N VAL A 65 0.63 -1.39 -3.56
CA VAL A 65 0.22 -0.21 -4.34
C VAL A 65 -0.85 -0.55 -5.36
N PRO A 66 -1.63 0.43 -5.86
CA PRO A 66 -2.64 0.18 -6.88
C PRO A 66 -1.99 -0.31 -8.18
N HIS A 67 -2.62 -1.26 -8.88
CA HIS A 67 -2.08 -1.86 -10.10
C HIS A 67 -1.92 -0.87 -11.28
N SER A 68 -2.64 0.25 -11.24
CA SER A 68 -2.59 1.33 -12.24
C SER A 68 -1.28 2.12 -12.28
N ILE A 69 -0.26 1.70 -11.52
CA ILE A 69 1.07 2.30 -11.58
C ILE A 69 1.72 2.14 -12.95
N LYS A 70 2.30 3.22 -13.45
CA LYS A 70 3.20 3.17 -14.62
C LYS A 70 4.60 2.81 -14.10
N GLU A 71 4.97 1.53 -14.19
CA GLU A 71 6.25 1.00 -13.74
C GLU A 71 7.45 1.81 -14.26
N ASP A 72 7.37 2.33 -15.49
CA ASP A 72 8.44 3.09 -16.16
C ASP A 72 8.85 4.40 -15.46
N ARG A 73 8.03 4.97 -14.57
CA ARG A 73 8.36 6.22 -13.85
C ARG A 73 8.81 6.03 -12.41
N LEU A 74 8.54 4.86 -11.83
CA LEU A 74 8.69 4.62 -10.39
C LEU A 74 9.96 3.86 -10.03
N ILE A 75 10.55 3.15 -10.99
CA ILE A 75 11.75 2.35 -10.76
C ILE A 75 12.96 3.21 -11.08
N ASN A 76 13.42 4.00 -10.10
CA ASN A 76 14.85 4.26 -10.04
C ASN A 76 15.53 2.89 -9.93
N LYS A 77 16.41 2.55 -10.89
CA LYS A 77 17.10 1.24 -10.96
C LYS A 77 17.88 0.86 -9.68
N SER A 78 17.98 1.77 -8.71
CA SER A 78 18.63 1.61 -7.41
C SER A 78 17.66 1.50 -6.22
N SER A 79 16.34 1.45 -6.42
CA SER A 79 15.40 1.37 -5.30
C SER A 79 15.39 -0.02 -4.66
N SER A 80 15.53 -0.04 -3.33
CA SER A 80 15.48 -1.23 -2.48
C SER A 80 14.06 -1.62 -2.09
N LEU A 81 13.08 -0.77 -2.41
CA LEU A 81 11.67 -0.95 -2.06
C LEU A 81 10.98 -1.89 -3.06
N ARG A 82 10.54 -3.06 -2.60
CA ARG A 82 9.75 -3.99 -3.41
C ARG A 82 8.32 -3.49 -3.60
N LEU A 83 7.96 -3.14 -4.83
CA LEU A 83 6.58 -2.78 -5.17
C LEU A 83 5.73 -4.04 -5.43
N VAL A 84 4.51 -4.04 -4.91
CA VAL A 84 3.52 -5.09 -5.12
C VAL A 84 2.23 -4.45 -5.62
N PRO A 85 1.97 -4.47 -6.94
CA PRO A 85 0.74 -3.94 -7.51
C PRO A 85 -0.45 -4.87 -7.21
N VAL A 86 -1.58 -4.29 -6.80
CA VAL A 86 -2.84 -5.01 -6.50
C VAL A 86 -4.03 -4.35 -7.17
N LYS A 87 -5.03 -5.15 -7.57
CA LYS A 87 -6.28 -4.64 -8.17
C LYS A 87 -7.42 -4.58 -7.17
N THR A 88 -7.39 -5.47 -6.17
CA THR A 88 -8.45 -5.59 -5.17
C THR A 88 -7.89 -5.72 -3.75
N LEU A 89 -8.74 -5.47 -2.75
CA LEU A 89 -8.41 -5.72 -1.35
C LEU A 89 -8.08 -7.20 -1.08
N SER A 90 -8.74 -8.13 -1.78
CA SER A 90 -8.42 -9.55 -1.66
C SER A 90 -6.98 -9.83 -2.08
N ASP A 91 -6.53 -9.29 -3.22
CA ASP A 91 -5.14 -9.42 -3.67
C ASP A 91 -4.15 -8.86 -2.63
N ALA A 92 -4.48 -7.72 -2.02
CA ALA A 92 -3.68 -7.09 -0.99
C ALA A 92 -3.56 -8.00 0.24
N PHE A 93 -4.67 -8.56 0.70
CA PHE A 93 -4.72 -9.44 1.87
C PHE A 93 -3.97 -10.74 1.65
N ASP A 94 -4.12 -11.38 0.49
CA ASP A 94 -3.39 -12.60 0.13
C ASP A 94 -1.88 -12.37 0.08
N THR A 95 -1.45 -11.13 -0.14
CA THR A 95 -0.04 -10.77 -0.18
C THR A 95 0.56 -10.43 1.19
N VAL A 96 -0.25 -10.07 2.19
CA VAL A 96 0.23 -9.54 3.49
C VAL A 96 -0.16 -10.37 4.70
N PHE A 97 -1.20 -11.19 4.58
CA PHE A 97 -1.55 -12.22 5.54
C PHE A 97 -1.16 -13.56 4.95
#